data_AF-A0A944U636-F1
#
_entry.id   AF-A0A944U636-F1
#
_cell.length_a   1.000
_cell.length_b   1.000
_cell.length_c   1.000
_cell.angle_alpha   90.00
_cell.angle_beta   90.00
_cell.angle_gamma   90.00
#
_symmetry.space_group_name_H-M   'P 1'
#
loop_
_entity.id
_entity.type
_entity.pdbx_description
1 polymer ?
#
loop_
_entity_poly.entity_id
_entity_poly.type
_entity_poly.pdbx_seq_one_letter_code
_entity_poly.pdbx_strand_id
1 'polypeptide(L)'
;MDIPSTIEGKPVTRLLFHSFRDCTKLVNVHIPDSVTTIEESAFDQCINLTEVTIGKGLASLGAWALNSDCDRLKFITVHPENPHFSSLHGVLYNKSQTTLLVVPEATTGLLVIPESVTTIGLNALNGCRDIAEILFKPLQAPITPKIKEEDDDPFWALSPEFNWNGIFQAAYILPNAEGYDAIGYESLTIVTMDQNAADTTPPTLKLLGSAMMTLTDRETYMEPGVMVENAYDQANGYDLVTEGSINNAAPGDYTLTYTATDKAGNKASITRTIRVVDTTPPVIPINGDYAVEAEV
;
A
#
# COMPACT_ATOMS: atom_id res chain seq x y z
N MET A 1 19.38 -19.41 7.87
CA MET A 1 20.42 -19.46 8.92
C MET A 1 19.90 -18.67 10.09
N ASP A 2 19.86 -19.30 11.25
CA ASP A 2 19.50 -18.63 12.49
C ASP A 2 20.79 -18.15 13.13
N ILE A 3 20.91 -16.84 13.36
CA ILE A 3 22.00 -16.31 14.16
C ILE A 3 21.71 -16.72 15.61
N PRO A 4 22.66 -17.37 16.31
CA PRO A 4 22.42 -17.80 17.68
C PRO A 4 22.20 -16.59 18.58
N SER A 5 21.22 -16.67 19.49
CA SER A 5 20.97 -15.60 20.47
C SER A 5 22.07 -15.53 21.54
N THR A 6 22.87 -16.58 21.70
CA THR A 6 24.02 -16.63 22.63
C THR A 6 25.20 -17.41 22.06
N ILE A 7 26.42 -16.98 22.40
CA ILE A 7 27.67 -17.73 22.19
C ILE A 7 28.36 -17.87 23.55
N GLU A 8 28.67 -19.10 23.95
CA GLU A 8 29.26 -19.40 25.28
C GLU A 8 28.46 -18.81 26.45
N GLY A 9 27.13 -18.81 26.34
CA GLY A 9 26.22 -18.26 27.35
C GLY A 9 26.16 -16.73 27.41
N LYS A 10 26.88 -16.02 26.52
CA LYS A 10 26.79 -14.55 26.40
C LYS A 10 25.87 -14.18 25.24
N PRO A 11 25.00 -13.16 25.40
CA PRO A 11 24.07 -12.76 24.36
C PRO A 11 24.83 -12.21 23.14
N VAL A 12 24.39 -12.60 21.95
CA VAL A 12 24.83 -11.97 20.70
C VAL A 12 24.02 -10.70 20.53
N THR A 13 24.65 -9.56 20.74
CA THR A 13 23.99 -8.25 20.74
C THR A 13 24.28 -7.41 19.50
N ARG A 14 25.35 -7.72 18.76
CA ARG A 14 25.82 -6.90 17.63
C ARG A 14 26.30 -7.78 16.49
N LEU A 15 25.91 -7.44 15.27
CA LEU A 15 26.55 -7.92 14.05
C LEU A 15 27.50 -6.85 13.56
N LEU A 16 28.79 -7.17 13.55
CA LEU A 16 29.84 -6.19 13.26
C LEU A 16 30.00 -5.95 11.75
N PHE A 17 30.73 -4.89 11.42
CA PHE A 17 31.15 -4.57 10.06
C PHE A 17 31.65 -5.82 9.33
N HIS A 18 31.03 -6.12 8.18
CA HIS A 18 31.34 -7.28 7.34
C HIS A 18 31.26 -8.67 8.01
N SER A 19 30.54 -8.81 9.13
CA SER A 19 30.44 -10.09 9.84
C SER A 19 29.91 -11.27 9.00
N PHE A 20 29.08 -11.00 8.00
CA PHE A 20 28.56 -11.97 7.03
C PHE A 20 28.94 -11.63 5.60
N ARG A 21 30.00 -10.83 5.39
CA ARG A 21 30.45 -10.49 4.04
C ARG A 21 30.77 -11.77 3.24
N ASP A 22 30.44 -11.77 1.96
CA ASP A 22 30.72 -12.86 1.01
C ASP A 22 30.11 -14.21 1.43
N CYS A 23 29.08 -14.21 2.28
CA CYS A 23 28.35 -15.40 2.65
C CYS A 23 27.42 -15.86 1.52
N THR A 24 27.99 -16.21 0.36
CA THR A 24 27.29 -16.59 -0.88
C THR A 24 26.42 -17.83 -0.78
N LYS A 25 26.48 -18.61 0.30
CA LYS A 25 25.59 -19.75 0.56
C LYS A 25 24.38 -19.38 1.43
N LEU A 26 24.36 -18.17 1.97
CA LEU A 26 23.32 -17.70 2.87
C LEU A 26 22.08 -17.35 2.04
N VAL A 27 20.99 -18.09 2.27
CA VAL A 27 19.73 -17.89 1.52
C VAL A 27 18.69 -17.14 2.33
N ASN A 28 18.62 -17.39 3.64
CA ASN A 28 17.71 -16.71 4.56
C ASN A 28 18.46 -16.41 5.85
N VAL A 29 18.14 -15.30 6.52
CA VAL A 29 18.70 -14.92 7.81
C VAL A 29 17.60 -14.61 8.81
N HIS A 30 17.73 -15.15 10.02
CA HIS A 30 16.95 -14.72 11.18
C HIS A 30 17.86 -13.95 12.16
N ILE A 31 17.53 -12.68 12.38
CA ILE A 31 18.16 -11.81 13.38
C ILE A 31 17.38 -11.99 14.69
N PRO A 32 17.96 -12.61 15.74
CA PRO A 32 17.24 -12.93 16.96
C PRO A 32 16.98 -11.68 17.81
N ASP A 33 16.05 -11.81 18.77
CA ASP A 33 15.67 -10.73 19.71
C ASP A 33 16.84 -10.19 20.55
N SER A 34 17.93 -10.93 20.69
CA SER A 34 19.12 -10.49 21.44
C SER A 34 19.96 -9.46 20.68
N VAL A 35 19.88 -9.43 19.34
CA VAL A 35 20.69 -8.53 18.51
C VAL A 35 20.06 -7.15 18.50
N THR A 36 20.80 -6.17 19.02
CA THR A 36 20.37 -4.77 19.13
C THR A 36 20.95 -3.88 18.04
N THR A 37 22.04 -4.31 17.39
CA THR A 37 22.73 -3.51 16.37
C THR A 37 23.23 -4.38 15.22
N ILE A 38 23.03 -3.91 13.99
CA ILE A 38 23.71 -4.42 12.80
C ILE A 38 24.54 -3.25 12.26
N GLU A 39 25.84 -3.44 12.14
CA GLU A 39 26.75 -2.42 11.64
C GLU A 39 26.75 -2.32 10.12
N GLU A 40 27.48 -1.33 9.61
CA GLU A 40 27.64 -1.07 8.19
C GLU A 40 28.09 -2.32 7.43
N SER A 41 27.48 -2.56 6.27
CA SER A 41 27.88 -3.63 5.34
C SER A 41 27.99 -5.03 5.97
N ALA A 42 27.22 -5.31 7.02
CA ALA A 42 27.28 -6.58 7.74
C ALA A 42 26.98 -7.79 6.83
N PHE A 43 26.06 -7.66 5.87
CA PHE A 43 25.68 -8.70 4.90
C PHE A 43 26.15 -8.41 3.47
N ASP A 44 27.21 -7.62 3.31
CA ASP A 44 27.76 -7.27 1.99
C ASP A 44 28.08 -8.50 1.12
N GLN A 45 27.75 -8.45 -0.17
CA GLN A 45 27.97 -9.53 -1.15
C GLN A 45 27.32 -10.87 -0.77
N CYS A 46 26.23 -10.84 0.00
CA CYS A 46 25.36 -12.00 0.22
C CYS A 46 24.44 -12.24 -0.99
N ILE A 47 25.03 -12.51 -2.16
CA ILE A 47 24.36 -12.58 -3.47
C ILE A 47 23.20 -13.59 -3.58
N ASN A 48 23.11 -14.55 -2.65
CA ASN A 48 22.04 -15.55 -2.61
C ASN A 48 21.03 -15.34 -1.50
N LEU A 49 21.19 -14.29 -0.69
CA LEU A 49 20.26 -13.95 0.39
C LEU A 49 18.96 -13.48 -0.24
N THR A 50 17.85 -14.12 0.12
CA THR A 50 16.52 -13.87 -0.42
C THR A 50 15.58 -13.25 0.60
N GLU A 51 15.82 -13.50 1.88
CA GLU A 51 14.94 -13.07 2.97
C GLU A 51 15.73 -12.79 4.26
N VAL A 52 15.37 -11.69 4.92
CA VAL A 52 15.84 -11.35 6.26
C VAL A 52 14.64 -11.16 7.17
N THR A 53 14.67 -11.82 8.33
CA THR A 53 13.65 -11.67 9.37
C THR A 53 14.27 -11.02 10.60
N ILE A 54 13.69 -9.91 11.06
CA ILE A 54 14.21 -9.08 12.15
C ILE A 54 13.40 -9.30 13.42
N GLY A 55 14.06 -9.72 14.50
CA GLY A 55 13.49 -9.87 15.83
C GLY A 55 13.15 -8.54 16.53
N LYS A 56 12.67 -8.63 17.77
CA LYS A 56 12.15 -7.51 18.55
C LYS A 56 13.23 -6.52 19.01
N GLY A 57 14.46 -7.00 19.22
CA GLY A 57 15.50 -6.24 19.90
C GLY A 57 16.31 -5.30 19.01
N LEU A 58 16.24 -5.44 17.68
CA LEU A 58 17.04 -4.63 16.77
C LEU A 58 16.64 -3.16 16.88
N ALA A 59 17.60 -2.30 17.23
CA ALA A 59 17.39 -0.88 17.48
C ALA A 59 18.25 0.04 16.59
N SER A 60 19.32 -0.48 16.00
CA SER A 60 20.23 0.29 15.15
C SER A 60 20.66 -0.52 13.92
N LEU A 61 20.66 0.13 12.77
CA LEU A 61 21.02 -0.43 11.47
C LEU A 61 22.01 0.51 10.78
N GLY A 62 23.20 0.00 10.45
CA GLY A 62 24.23 0.72 9.73
C GLY A 62 23.90 0.89 8.25
N ALA A 63 24.62 1.80 7.58
CA ALA A 63 24.51 1.99 6.14
C ALA A 63 24.83 0.70 5.38
N TRP A 64 24.14 0.43 4.27
CA TRP A 64 24.39 -0.74 3.40
C TRP A 64 24.30 -2.12 4.11
N ALA A 65 23.78 -2.17 5.33
CA ALA A 65 23.84 -3.38 6.15
C ALA A 65 23.15 -4.58 5.50
N LEU A 66 22.08 -4.36 4.73
CA LEU A 66 21.23 -5.39 4.14
C LEU A 66 21.02 -5.24 2.63
N ASN A 67 21.59 -4.21 1.99
CA ASN A 67 21.41 -3.92 0.56
C ASN A 67 22.72 -3.46 -0.08
N SER A 68 23.77 -4.24 0.14
CA SER A 68 25.07 -4.13 -0.52
C SER A 68 25.36 -5.44 -1.24
N ASP A 69 25.19 -5.45 -2.57
CA ASP A 69 25.37 -6.62 -3.43
C ASP A 69 24.60 -7.86 -2.92
N CYS A 70 23.41 -7.61 -2.37
CA CYS A 70 22.42 -8.59 -1.93
C CYS A 70 21.36 -8.79 -3.04
N ASP A 71 21.81 -8.97 -4.28
CA ASP A 71 21.02 -8.95 -5.53
C ASP A 71 19.71 -9.76 -5.51
N ARG A 72 19.61 -10.79 -4.65
CA ARG A 72 18.45 -11.69 -4.56
C ARG A 72 17.52 -11.39 -3.40
N LEU A 73 17.82 -10.40 -2.56
CA LEU A 73 17.02 -10.08 -1.38
C LEU A 73 15.69 -9.52 -1.86
N LYS A 74 14.60 -10.21 -1.52
CA LYS A 74 13.23 -9.86 -1.91
C LYS A 74 12.42 -9.27 -0.77
N PHE A 75 12.62 -9.80 0.43
CA PHE A 75 11.78 -9.47 1.57
C PHE A 75 12.61 -9.27 2.82
N ILE A 76 12.36 -8.16 3.50
CA ILE A 76 12.75 -7.93 4.88
C ILE A 76 11.47 -7.92 5.70
N THR A 77 11.34 -8.80 6.68
CA THR A 77 10.21 -8.81 7.62
C THR A 77 10.68 -8.40 9.01
N VAL A 78 9.79 -7.77 9.77
CA VAL A 78 10.10 -7.28 11.12
C VAL A 78 9.03 -7.80 12.08
N HIS A 79 9.46 -8.31 13.23
CA HIS A 79 8.53 -8.73 14.28
C HIS A 79 7.61 -7.56 14.69
N PRO A 80 6.29 -7.75 14.83
CA PRO A 80 5.33 -6.66 15.06
C PRO A 80 5.62 -5.85 16.34
N GLU A 81 6.19 -6.49 17.35
CA GLU A 81 6.60 -5.87 18.62
C GLU A 81 7.98 -5.18 18.59
N ASN A 82 8.70 -5.16 17.46
CA ASN A 82 9.93 -4.37 17.37
C ASN A 82 9.56 -2.87 17.54
N PRO A 83 10.18 -2.12 18.48
CA PRO A 83 9.81 -0.74 18.76
C PRO A 83 10.46 0.29 17.83
N HIS A 84 11.43 -0.10 17.01
CA HIS A 84 12.24 0.82 16.18
C HIS A 84 11.99 0.70 14.69
N PHE A 85 11.64 -0.50 14.21
CA PHE A 85 11.49 -0.79 12.80
C PHE A 85 10.12 -1.41 12.48
N SER A 86 9.72 -1.29 11.22
CA SER A 86 8.57 -1.98 10.66
C SER A 86 8.86 -2.38 9.22
N SER A 87 8.12 -3.35 8.71
CA SER A 87 8.18 -3.73 7.30
C SER A 87 6.81 -3.56 6.66
N LEU A 88 6.80 -3.04 5.44
CA LEU A 88 5.61 -2.97 4.61
C LEU A 88 5.96 -3.54 3.23
N HIS A 89 5.20 -4.55 2.80
CA HIS A 89 5.43 -5.26 1.52
C HIS A 89 6.87 -5.74 1.31
N GLY A 90 7.57 -6.11 2.39
CA GLY A 90 8.97 -6.59 2.34
C GLY A 90 10.02 -5.48 2.34
N VAL A 91 9.62 -4.22 2.37
CA VAL A 91 10.50 -3.05 2.45
C VAL A 91 10.63 -2.59 3.89
N LEU A 92 11.84 -2.20 4.30
CA LEU A 92 12.14 -1.81 5.68
C LEU A 92 11.97 -0.31 5.92
N TYR A 93 11.27 0.02 7.01
CA TYR A 93 11.03 1.39 7.47
C TYR A 93 11.37 1.53 8.95
N ASN A 94 11.43 2.77 9.43
CA ASN A 94 11.33 3.02 10.87
C ASN A 94 9.94 2.60 11.40
N LYS A 95 9.77 2.57 12.74
CA LYS A 95 8.54 2.07 13.36
C LYS A 95 7.29 2.83 12.92
N SER A 96 7.40 4.16 12.80
CA SER A 96 6.30 5.04 12.41
C SER A 96 6.04 5.08 10.90
N GLN A 97 6.81 4.33 10.10
CA GLN A 97 6.78 4.35 8.63
C GLN A 97 6.97 5.76 8.04
N THR A 98 7.71 6.62 8.72
CA THR A 98 8.05 7.97 8.24
C THR A 98 9.39 8.03 7.51
N THR A 99 10.22 7.00 7.66
CA THR A 99 11.52 6.89 6.99
C THR A 99 11.64 5.55 6.29
N LEU A 100 11.85 5.57 4.97
CA LEU A 100 12.24 4.41 4.17
C LEU A 100 13.72 4.10 4.44
N LEU A 101 14.04 2.90 4.91
CA LEU A 101 15.40 2.57 5.34
C LEU A 101 16.12 1.64 4.37
N VAL A 102 15.46 0.57 3.93
CA VAL A 102 16.06 -0.41 3.01
C VAL A 102 14.98 -0.95 2.08
N VAL A 103 15.21 -0.78 0.78
CA VAL A 103 14.51 -1.48 -0.29
C VAL A 103 15.36 -2.71 -0.67
N PRO A 104 14.78 -3.92 -0.65
CA PRO A 104 15.44 -5.12 -1.13
C PRO A 104 15.90 -4.97 -2.59
N GLU A 105 17.13 -5.37 -2.92
CA GLU A 105 17.70 -5.16 -4.27
C GLU A 105 16.94 -5.88 -5.38
N ALA A 106 16.30 -7.02 -5.06
CA ALA A 106 15.46 -7.77 -5.99
C ALA A 106 14.03 -7.20 -6.12
N THR A 107 13.77 -5.97 -5.64
CA THR A 107 12.49 -5.29 -5.84
C THR A 107 12.35 -4.92 -7.31
N THR A 108 11.26 -5.37 -7.94
CA THR A 108 11.02 -5.17 -9.38
C THR A 108 9.71 -4.44 -9.65
N GLY A 109 9.63 -3.72 -10.76
CA GLY A 109 8.36 -3.12 -11.20
C GLY A 109 8.02 -1.85 -10.42
N LEU A 110 6.81 -1.79 -9.85
CA LEU A 110 6.31 -0.61 -9.13
C LEU A 110 6.61 -0.69 -7.63
N LEU A 111 7.42 0.24 -7.12
CA LEU A 111 7.59 0.48 -5.70
C LEU A 111 6.60 1.56 -5.22
N VAL A 112 5.68 1.20 -4.33
CA VAL A 112 4.74 2.15 -3.73
C VAL A 112 5.26 2.61 -2.36
N ILE A 113 5.53 3.91 -2.24
CA ILE A 113 5.95 4.57 -1.00
C ILE A 113 4.70 5.14 -0.30
N PRO A 114 4.43 4.75 0.96
CA PRO A 114 3.28 5.23 1.73
C PRO A 114 3.32 6.72 2.08
N GLU A 115 2.17 7.25 2.48
CA GLU A 115 1.95 8.69 2.77
C GLU A 115 2.70 9.18 4.00
N SER A 116 2.87 8.24 4.93
CA SER A 116 3.58 8.49 6.17
C SER A 116 5.05 8.81 5.90
N VAL A 117 5.62 8.35 4.77
CA VAL A 117 7.05 8.48 4.47
C VAL A 117 7.39 9.92 4.09
N THR A 118 8.03 10.63 5.02
CA THR A 118 8.55 11.99 4.82
C THR A 118 10.03 12.01 4.48
N THR A 119 10.72 10.88 4.64
CA THR A 119 12.19 10.80 4.49
C THR A 119 12.60 9.51 3.81
N ILE A 120 13.47 9.61 2.81
CA ILE A 120 14.18 8.47 2.22
C ILE A 120 15.55 8.41 2.87
N GLY A 121 15.86 7.29 3.50
CA GLY A 121 17.13 7.04 4.16
C GLY A 121 18.28 7.02 3.17
N LEU A 122 19.47 7.40 3.65
CA LEU A 122 20.69 7.28 2.88
C LEU A 122 20.88 5.82 2.43
N ASN A 123 21.13 5.61 1.14
CA ASN A 123 21.30 4.28 0.53
C ASN A 123 20.07 3.37 0.55
N ALA A 124 18.87 3.88 0.87
CA ALA A 124 17.69 3.02 0.96
C ALA A 124 17.35 2.29 -0.35
N LEU A 125 17.69 2.87 -1.51
CA LEU A 125 17.49 2.27 -2.83
C LEU A 125 18.81 1.73 -3.45
N ASN A 126 19.86 1.53 -2.65
CA ASN A 126 21.12 0.98 -3.15
C ASN A 126 20.89 -0.39 -3.80
N GLY A 127 21.57 -0.66 -4.92
CA GLY A 127 21.53 -1.95 -5.62
C GLY A 127 20.18 -2.32 -6.24
N CYS A 128 19.12 -1.55 -6.01
CA CYS A 128 17.84 -1.74 -6.67
C CYS A 128 18.03 -1.42 -8.15
N ARG A 129 18.18 -2.44 -9.01
CA ARG A 129 18.46 -2.34 -10.47
C ARG A 129 17.23 -2.61 -11.36
N ASP A 130 16.18 -3.19 -10.79
CA ASP A 130 15.02 -3.69 -11.53
C ASP A 130 13.70 -2.95 -11.21
N ILE A 131 13.76 -1.86 -10.44
CA ILE A 131 12.59 -1.01 -10.17
C ILE A 131 12.29 -0.19 -11.43
N ALA A 132 11.09 -0.37 -11.98
CA ALA A 132 10.64 0.33 -13.17
C ALA A 132 10.01 1.70 -12.83
N GLU A 133 9.28 1.77 -11.71
CA GLU A 133 8.54 2.97 -11.31
C GLU A 133 8.47 3.08 -9.78
N ILE A 134 8.49 4.31 -9.28
CA ILE A 134 8.29 4.61 -7.86
C ILE A 134 7.10 5.57 -7.72
N LEU A 135 6.09 5.17 -6.96
CA LEU A 135 4.86 5.93 -6.71
C LEU A 135 4.74 6.32 -5.23
N PHE A 136 4.49 7.59 -4.94
CA PHE A 136 4.20 8.10 -3.59
C PHE A 136 2.67 8.31 -3.42
N LYS A 137 2.07 7.88 -2.31
CA LYS A 137 0.61 8.02 -2.04
C LYS A 137 0.35 8.70 -0.69
N PRO A 138 -0.68 9.57 -0.49
CA PRO A 138 -1.07 10.73 -1.27
C PRO A 138 -0.02 11.86 -1.27
N LEU A 139 -0.06 12.69 -2.32
CA LEU A 139 0.60 14.00 -2.38
C LEU A 139 0.44 14.79 -1.07
N GLN A 140 1.54 15.08 -0.35
CA GLN A 140 1.54 16.20 0.59
C GLN A 140 1.60 17.52 -0.21
N ALA A 141 0.76 18.48 0.19
CA ALA A 141 0.69 19.83 -0.40
C ALA A 141 2.06 20.53 -0.42
N PRO A 142 2.36 21.34 -1.45
CA PRO A 142 3.62 22.05 -1.52
C PRO A 142 3.72 23.09 -0.40
N ILE A 143 4.81 23.09 0.36
CA ILE A 143 5.22 24.31 1.06
C ILE A 143 5.61 25.32 0.00
N THR A 144 5.02 26.51 0.05
CA THR A 144 5.44 27.65 -0.76
C THR A 144 6.70 28.26 -0.16
N PRO A 145 7.89 28.19 -0.79
CA PRO A 145 9.05 28.93 -0.32
C PRO A 145 8.85 30.40 -0.68
N LYS A 146 8.84 31.29 0.32
CA LYS A 146 9.01 32.73 0.07
C LYS A 146 10.50 33.00 -0.17
N ILE A 147 10.90 33.10 -1.43
CA ILE A 147 12.25 33.57 -1.79
C ILE A 147 12.19 35.09 -1.91
N LYS A 148 13.07 35.80 -1.19
CA LYS A 148 13.36 37.22 -1.46
C LYS A 148 14.37 37.26 -2.61
N GLU A 149 14.02 37.95 -3.69
CA GLU A 149 14.83 38.13 -4.90
C GLU A 149 15.96 39.15 -4.68
N GLU A 150 17.04 38.82 -3.99
CA GLU A 150 18.27 39.63 -4.04
C GLU A 150 19.48 38.70 -3.79
N ASP A 151 20.16 38.24 -4.86
CA ASP A 151 21.63 38.28 -4.98
C ASP A 151 22.15 37.39 -6.14
N ASP A 152 22.84 38.07 -7.07
CA ASP A 152 23.53 37.58 -8.26
C ASP A 152 24.84 36.81 -7.92
N ASP A 153 24.87 35.49 -8.02
CA ASP A 153 26.09 34.71 -8.36
C ASP A 153 25.71 33.23 -8.70
N PRO A 154 26.09 32.66 -9.86
CA PRO A 154 25.62 31.34 -10.28
C PRO A 154 26.42 30.13 -9.77
N PHE A 155 27.33 30.25 -8.78
CA PHE A 155 28.19 29.11 -8.38
C PHE A 155 28.30 28.78 -6.88
N TRP A 156 27.38 29.23 -6.02
CA TRP A 156 27.39 28.91 -4.57
C TRP A 156 26.50 27.70 -4.15
N ALA A 157 25.86 26.99 -5.08
CA ALA A 157 24.89 25.94 -4.77
C ALA A 157 25.46 24.53 -4.46
N LEU A 158 26.75 24.39 -4.12
CA LEU A 158 27.39 23.08 -3.93
C LEU A 158 28.25 22.94 -2.64
N SER A 159 28.07 23.80 -1.63
CA SER A 159 28.75 23.61 -0.33
C SER A 159 27.82 22.99 0.74
N PRO A 160 28.30 22.05 1.59
CA PRO A 160 27.44 21.22 2.44
C PRO A 160 26.95 21.89 3.74
N GLU A 161 27.15 23.19 3.94
CA GLU A 161 27.03 23.81 5.28
C GLU A 161 25.87 24.80 5.45
N PHE A 162 24.88 24.87 4.56
CA PHE A 162 23.72 25.75 4.76
C PHE A 162 22.37 25.02 4.87
N ASN A 163 21.95 24.87 6.13
CA ASN A 163 20.63 24.46 6.58
C ASN A 163 19.54 25.44 6.11
N TRP A 164 18.55 24.99 5.33
CA TRP A 164 17.28 25.71 5.16
C TRP A 164 16.05 24.78 5.20
N ASN A 165 15.02 25.33 5.84
CA ASN A 165 13.83 24.67 6.34
C ASN A 165 12.79 24.38 5.24
N GLY A 166 12.28 23.15 5.20
CA GLY A 166 10.88 22.87 4.84
C GLY A 166 10.58 22.46 3.39
N ILE A 167 10.55 21.13 3.20
CA ILE A 167 9.66 20.34 2.34
C ILE A 167 10.08 20.06 0.88
N PHE A 168 10.30 18.74 0.68
CA PHE A 168 10.64 17.93 -0.50
C PHE A 168 11.88 18.34 -1.30
N GLN A 169 13.04 17.94 -0.78
CA GLN A 169 14.25 17.72 -1.56
C GLN A 169 14.36 16.22 -1.85
N ALA A 170 13.67 15.74 -2.91
CA ALA A 170 14.08 14.49 -3.52
C ALA A 170 15.31 14.78 -4.39
N ALA A 171 16.27 13.86 -4.37
CA ALA A 171 17.51 13.81 -5.14
C ALA A 171 18.74 14.53 -4.54
N TYR A 172 19.52 13.75 -3.80
CA TYR A 172 20.94 13.59 -4.16
C TYR A 172 21.27 12.09 -4.21
N ILE A 173 21.31 11.54 -5.42
CA ILE A 173 22.20 10.42 -5.74
C ILE A 173 23.54 11.11 -6.01
N LEU A 174 24.48 11.08 -5.06
CA LEU A 174 25.83 11.55 -5.32
C LEU A 174 26.62 10.42 -6.01
N PRO A 175 27.27 10.69 -7.16
CA PRO A 175 28.28 9.80 -7.69
C PRO A 175 29.51 9.91 -6.79
N ASN A 176 29.95 8.82 -6.19
CA ASN A 176 31.33 8.75 -5.76
C ASN A 176 32.15 8.26 -6.94
N ALA A 177 32.89 9.20 -7.53
CA ALA A 177 34.02 8.93 -8.38
C ALA A 177 35.08 8.17 -7.55
N GLU A 178 34.94 6.84 -7.51
CA GLU A 178 35.97 5.82 -7.43
C GLU A 178 35.30 4.49 -7.07
N GLY A 179 34.81 3.82 -8.11
CA GLY A 179 34.77 2.36 -8.19
C GLY A 179 34.07 1.60 -7.07
N TYR A 180 32.80 1.89 -6.79
CA TYR A 180 31.81 0.88 -6.39
C TYR A 180 30.47 1.26 -7.02
N ASP A 181 29.80 0.25 -7.57
CA ASP A 181 28.79 0.34 -8.63
C ASP A 181 27.54 1.12 -8.18
N ALA A 182 27.58 2.43 -8.34
CA ALA A 182 26.43 3.32 -8.26
C ALA A 182 26.29 4.04 -9.62
N ILE A 183 25.10 3.91 -10.20
CA ILE A 183 24.57 4.59 -11.38
C ILE A 183 24.77 3.84 -12.71
N GLY A 184 23.77 3.01 -13.04
CA GLY A 184 23.54 2.44 -14.36
C GLY A 184 22.05 2.48 -14.74
N TYR A 185 21.36 3.58 -14.44
CA TYR A 185 20.02 3.81 -14.99
C TYR A 185 20.08 4.91 -16.05
N GLU A 186 20.04 4.50 -17.31
CA GLU A 186 19.55 5.36 -18.37
C GLU A 186 18.06 5.64 -18.07
N SER A 187 17.79 6.81 -17.48
CA SER A 187 16.47 7.35 -17.11
C SER A 187 15.74 6.69 -15.92
N LEU A 188 16.04 7.14 -14.70
CA LEU A 188 15.06 7.11 -13.61
C LEU A 188 14.07 8.26 -13.86
N THR A 189 12.89 7.96 -14.40
CA THR A 189 11.80 8.94 -14.41
C THR A 189 11.18 8.94 -13.02
N ILE A 190 11.61 9.89 -12.18
CA ILE A 190 10.81 10.25 -11.01
C ILE A 190 9.55 10.89 -11.58
N VAL A 191 8.47 10.12 -11.68
CA VAL A 191 7.15 10.70 -11.91
C VAL A 191 6.75 11.38 -10.61
N THR A 192 7.24 12.60 -10.42
CA THR A 192 6.44 13.56 -9.66
C THR A 192 5.20 13.75 -10.51
N MET A 193 4.09 13.11 -10.15
CA MET A 193 2.82 13.47 -10.76
C MET A 193 2.71 14.99 -10.64
N ASP A 194 2.52 15.65 -11.78
CA ASP A 194 2.16 17.06 -11.82
C ASP A 194 1.03 17.25 -10.80
N GLN A 195 1.29 18.03 -9.75
CA GLN A 195 0.34 18.20 -8.65
C GLN A 195 -0.91 19.01 -9.06
N ASN A 196 -1.05 19.35 -10.34
CA ASN A 196 -2.30 19.81 -10.93
C ASN A 196 -3.15 18.68 -11.53
N ALA A 197 -2.69 17.43 -11.55
CA ALA A 197 -3.55 16.31 -11.87
C ALA A 197 -4.44 16.02 -10.66
N ALA A 198 -5.70 16.43 -10.75
CA ALA A 198 -6.72 16.03 -9.79
C ALA A 198 -6.65 14.50 -9.59
N ASP A 199 -6.82 14.04 -8.35
CA ASP A 199 -7.14 12.63 -8.13
C ASP A 199 -8.39 12.32 -8.95
N THR A 200 -8.23 11.46 -9.94
CA THR A 200 -9.25 11.06 -10.91
C THR A 200 -9.65 9.60 -10.73
N THR A 201 -9.14 8.92 -9.70
CA THR A 201 -9.35 7.48 -9.51
C THR A 201 -10.58 7.25 -8.64
N PRO A 202 -11.67 6.69 -9.17
CA PRO A 202 -12.86 6.42 -8.37
C PRO A 202 -12.65 5.32 -7.33
N PRO A 203 -13.43 5.33 -6.24
CA PRO A 203 -13.47 4.20 -5.31
C PRO A 203 -14.00 2.93 -6.01
N THR A 204 -13.68 1.75 -5.46
CA THR A 204 -14.22 0.47 -5.95
C THR A 204 -15.34 0.00 -5.03
N LEU A 205 -16.48 -0.45 -5.59
CA LEU A 205 -17.61 -0.97 -4.81
C LEU A 205 -17.81 -2.46 -5.09
N LYS A 206 -18.18 -3.20 -4.04
CA LYS A 206 -18.57 -4.61 -4.10
C LYS A 206 -19.85 -4.84 -3.31
N LEU A 207 -20.87 -5.40 -3.96
CA LEU A 207 -22.07 -5.84 -3.27
C LEU A 207 -21.74 -7.01 -2.34
N LEU A 208 -22.21 -6.94 -1.09
CA LEU A 208 -22.27 -8.11 -0.21
C LEU A 208 -23.54 -8.86 -0.59
N GLY A 209 -23.48 -10.15 -0.93
CA GLY A 209 -24.63 -10.90 -1.45
C GLY A 209 -24.96 -10.64 -2.94
N SER A 210 -26.07 -11.18 -3.42
CA SER A 210 -26.40 -11.22 -4.86
C SER A 210 -26.71 -9.84 -5.47
N ALA A 211 -26.33 -9.64 -6.72
CA ALA A 211 -26.68 -8.44 -7.51
C ALA A 211 -28.14 -8.44 -7.97
N MET A 212 -28.76 -9.62 -8.09
CA MET A 212 -30.19 -9.79 -8.34
C MET A 212 -30.80 -10.62 -7.21
N MET A 213 -31.90 -10.12 -6.64
CA MET A 213 -32.68 -10.81 -5.62
C MET A 213 -34.13 -10.90 -6.08
N THR A 214 -34.84 -11.96 -5.67
CA THR A 214 -36.26 -12.15 -5.97
C THR A 214 -37.04 -12.11 -4.67
N LEU A 215 -38.12 -11.33 -4.65
CA LEU A 215 -39.07 -11.23 -3.56
C LEU A 215 -40.44 -11.70 -4.03
N THR A 216 -41.18 -12.34 -3.12
CA THR A 216 -42.60 -12.60 -3.30
C THR A 216 -43.43 -11.35 -2.96
N ASP A 217 -44.67 -11.27 -3.46
CA ASP A 217 -45.56 -10.11 -3.17
C ASP A 217 -45.63 -9.86 -1.65
N ARG A 218 -45.37 -8.60 -1.26
CA ARG A 218 -45.32 -8.07 0.11
C ARG A 218 -44.20 -8.58 1.01
N GLU A 219 -43.23 -9.32 0.48
CA GLU A 219 -42.04 -9.72 1.22
C GLU A 219 -41.18 -8.49 1.58
N THR A 220 -40.61 -8.49 2.79
CA THR A 220 -39.77 -7.37 3.25
C THR A 220 -38.35 -7.53 2.72
N TYR A 221 -37.84 -6.50 2.05
CA TYR A 221 -36.44 -6.44 1.64
C TYR A 221 -35.51 -6.17 2.83
N MET A 222 -34.46 -6.98 2.99
CA MET A 222 -33.37 -6.73 3.94
C MET A 222 -32.07 -6.54 3.16
N GLU A 223 -31.45 -5.36 3.32
CA GLU A 223 -30.23 -4.97 2.61
C GLU A 223 -29.01 -5.78 3.06
N PRO A 224 -28.37 -6.58 2.18
CA PRO A 224 -27.15 -7.32 2.51
C PRO A 224 -25.89 -6.46 2.75
N GLY A 225 -25.88 -5.23 2.23
CA GLY A 225 -24.79 -4.26 2.37
C GLY A 225 -23.92 -4.12 1.12
N VAL A 226 -23.04 -3.11 1.16
CA VAL A 226 -22.08 -2.78 0.11
C VAL A 226 -20.74 -2.46 0.77
N MET A 227 -19.67 -3.03 0.23
CA MET A 227 -18.29 -2.76 0.65
C MET A 227 -17.66 -1.76 -0.31
N VAL A 228 -17.00 -0.74 0.22
CA VAL A 228 -16.26 0.26 -0.55
C VAL A 228 -14.78 0.12 -0.23
N GLU A 229 -13.97 -0.09 -1.25
CA GLU A 229 -12.51 -0.11 -1.15
C GLU A 229 -11.96 1.10 -1.92
N ASN A 230 -11.12 1.91 -1.28
CA ASN A 230 -10.34 2.93 -1.96
C ASN A 230 -8.85 2.63 -1.77
N ALA A 231 -8.12 2.47 -2.87
CA ALA A 231 -6.68 2.21 -2.87
C ALA A 231 -5.84 3.41 -2.38
N TYR A 232 -6.48 4.57 -2.15
CA TYR A 232 -5.86 5.83 -1.72
C TYR A 232 -6.24 6.24 -0.28
N ASP A 233 -7.37 5.79 0.27
CA ASP A 233 -8.05 6.50 1.37
C ASP A 233 -8.52 5.58 2.53
N GLN A 234 -7.86 4.44 2.77
CA GLN A 234 -8.21 3.38 3.74
C GLN A 234 -9.40 3.65 4.72
N ALA A 235 -10.45 2.83 4.59
CA ALA A 235 -11.61 2.60 5.48
C ALA A 235 -12.53 3.77 5.89
N ASN A 236 -12.11 5.04 5.95
CA ASN A 236 -12.92 6.12 6.56
C ASN A 236 -12.99 7.43 5.75
N GLY A 237 -12.77 7.40 4.43
CA GLY A 237 -12.67 8.59 3.57
C GLY A 237 -13.75 8.81 2.52
N TYR A 238 -14.94 8.19 2.60
CA TYR A 238 -15.95 8.26 1.53
C TYR A 238 -17.37 8.54 2.03
N ASP A 239 -18.16 9.22 1.19
CA ASP A 239 -19.61 9.38 1.34
C ASP A 239 -20.33 8.33 0.49
N LEU A 240 -21.17 7.50 1.12
CA LEU A 240 -21.99 6.48 0.44
C LEU A 240 -23.46 6.90 0.42
N VAL A 241 -24.01 7.07 -0.79
CA VAL A 241 -25.42 7.41 -1.01
C VAL A 241 -26.13 6.24 -1.69
N THR A 242 -27.35 5.92 -1.24
CA THR A 242 -28.22 4.93 -1.88
C THR A 242 -29.44 5.64 -2.47
N GLU A 243 -29.71 5.40 -3.75
CA GLU A 243 -30.85 5.92 -4.49
C GLU A 243 -31.74 4.79 -5.01
N GLY A 244 -33.01 5.11 -5.22
CA GLY A 244 -34.05 4.15 -5.62
C GLY A 244 -34.94 3.73 -4.46
N SER A 245 -36.07 3.12 -4.80
CA SER A 245 -37.02 2.60 -3.84
C SER A 245 -37.63 1.31 -4.36
N ILE A 246 -37.98 0.42 -3.43
CA ILE A 246 -38.63 -0.85 -3.73
C ILE A 246 -40.10 -0.68 -3.39
N ASN A 247 -40.99 -1.01 -4.34
CA ASN A 247 -42.41 -1.17 -4.06
C ASN A 247 -42.73 -2.67 -4.07
N ASN A 248 -42.77 -3.30 -2.90
CA ASN A 248 -43.03 -4.73 -2.78
C ASN A 248 -44.52 -5.10 -2.93
N ALA A 249 -45.42 -4.15 -3.23
CA ALA A 249 -46.84 -4.39 -3.46
C ALA A 249 -47.21 -4.47 -4.95
N ALA A 250 -46.24 -4.34 -5.86
CA ALA A 250 -46.45 -4.44 -7.29
C ALA A 250 -45.36 -5.35 -7.90
N PRO A 251 -45.74 -6.34 -8.72
CA PRO A 251 -44.78 -7.12 -9.48
C PRO A 251 -43.96 -6.24 -10.43
N GLY A 252 -42.66 -6.47 -10.49
CA GLY A 252 -41.75 -5.66 -11.30
C GLY A 252 -40.30 -5.75 -10.83
N ASP A 253 -39.40 -5.19 -11.63
CA ASP A 253 -37.97 -5.08 -11.29
C ASP A 253 -37.70 -3.67 -10.74
N TYR A 254 -37.17 -3.60 -9.51
CA TYR A 254 -36.79 -2.38 -8.82
C TYR A 254 -35.27 -2.30 -8.69
N THR A 255 -34.70 -1.13 -8.95
CA THR A 255 -33.24 -0.94 -8.93
C THR A 255 -32.84 -0.02 -7.78
N LEU A 256 -31.90 -0.49 -6.95
CA LEU A 256 -31.16 0.35 -6.00
C LEU A 256 -29.78 0.67 -6.60
N THR A 257 -29.38 1.93 -6.52
CA THR A 257 -28.07 2.41 -6.97
C THR A 257 -27.28 2.92 -5.77
N TYR A 258 -26.09 2.37 -5.55
CA TYR A 258 -25.18 2.80 -4.50
C TYR A 258 -24.05 3.58 -5.15
N THR A 259 -23.80 4.79 -4.67
CA THR A 259 -22.74 5.67 -5.18
C THR A 259 -21.81 6.06 -4.05
N ALA A 260 -20.54 5.69 -4.15
CA ALA A 260 -19.49 6.14 -3.24
C ALA A 260 -18.76 7.34 -3.86
N THR A 261 -18.56 8.39 -3.07
CA THR A 261 -17.77 9.57 -3.43
C THR A 261 -16.57 9.67 -2.48
N ASP A 262 -15.35 9.74 -3.00
CA ASP A 262 -14.16 9.97 -2.18
C ASP A 262 -13.97 11.47 -1.84
N LYS A 263 -12.95 11.79 -1.04
CA LYS A 263 -12.64 13.19 -0.67
C LYS A 263 -12.26 14.08 -1.84
N ALA A 264 -11.71 13.50 -2.91
CA ALA A 264 -11.36 14.22 -4.13
C ALA A 264 -12.59 14.48 -5.03
N GLY A 265 -13.72 13.83 -4.73
CA GLY A 265 -14.97 13.96 -5.47
C GLY A 265 -15.16 12.92 -6.56
N ASN A 266 -14.27 11.92 -6.68
CA ASN A 266 -14.44 10.84 -7.65
C ASN A 266 -15.55 9.90 -7.21
N LYS A 267 -16.31 9.40 -8.19
CA LYS A 267 -17.52 8.61 -7.94
C LYS A 267 -17.48 7.29 -8.67
N ALA A 268 -17.92 6.25 -7.98
CA ALA A 268 -18.27 4.99 -8.59
C ALA A 268 -19.62 4.52 -8.07
N SER A 269 -20.33 3.79 -8.93
CA SER A 269 -21.65 3.29 -8.62
C SER A 269 -21.78 1.80 -8.94
N ILE A 270 -22.57 1.11 -8.12
CA ILE A 270 -22.99 -0.29 -8.37
C ILE A 270 -24.49 -0.38 -8.14
N THR A 271 -25.17 -1.30 -8.83
CA THR A 271 -26.62 -1.46 -8.73
C THR A 271 -27.02 -2.84 -8.25
N ARG A 272 -28.14 -2.91 -7.53
CA ARG A 272 -28.81 -4.14 -7.14
C ARG A 272 -30.24 -4.12 -7.68
N THR A 273 -30.65 -5.22 -8.32
CA THR A 273 -32.00 -5.40 -8.86
C THR A 273 -32.82 -6.31 -7.96
N ILE A 274 -34.00 -5.84 -7.55
CA ILE A 274 -34.97 -6.57 -6.75
C ILE A 274 -36.18 -6.87 -7.64
N ARG A 275 -36.37 -8.15 -7.98
CA ARG A 275 -37.50 -8.63 -8.76
C ARG A 275 -38.63 -9.04 -7.81
N VAL A 276 -39.75 -8.34 -7.86
CA VAL A 276 -40.99 -8.72 -7.16
C VAL A 276 -41.84 -9.55 -8.11
N VAL A 277 -42.14 -10.79 -7.74
CA VAL A 277 -42.98 -11.69 -8.54
C VAL A 277 -44.36 -11.87 -7.92
N ASP A 278 -45.38 -11.87 -8.80
CA ASP A 278 -46.71 -12.28 -8.41
C ASP A 278 -46.75 -13.80 -8.21
N THR A 279 -47.22 -14.22 -7.05
CA THR A 279 -47.46 -15.64 -6.74
C THR A 279 -48.92 -15.91 -6.42
N THR A 280 -49.79 -14.91 -6.52
CA THR A 280 -51.22 -15.05 -6.29
C THR A 280 -51.85 -15.87 -7.42
N PRO A 281 -52.49 -17.01 -7.13
CA PRO A 281 -53.19 -17.79 -8.14
C PRO A 281 -54.37 -16.98 -8.72
N PRO A 282 -54.66 -17.08 -10.03
CA PRO A 282 -55.82 -16.43 -10.61
C PRO A 282 -57.10 -16.97 -9.98
N VAL A 283 -57.96 -16.07 -9.50
CA VAL A 283 -59.31 -16.42 -9.02
C VAL A 283 -60.26 -16.32 -10.22
N ILE A 284 -60.86 -17.44 -10.62
CA ILE A 284 -61.94 -17.44 -11.63
C ILE A 284 -63.27 -17.27 -10.88
N PRO A 285 -63.95 -16.11 -10.95
CA PRO A 285 -65.26 -15.96 -10.35
C PRO A 285 -66.30 -16.73 -11.16
N ILE A 286 -66.97 -17.69 -10.53
CA ILE A 286 -68.15 -18.34 -11.12
C ILE A 286 -69.33 -17.40 -10.92
N ASN A 287 -69.58 -16.51 -11.87
CA ASN A 287 -70.82 -15.73 -11.93
C ASN A 287 -71.80 -16.41 -12.87
N GLY A 288 -72.66 -17.25 -12.32
CA GLY A 288 -73.80 -17.83 -13.02
C GLY A 288 -74.73 -18.51 -12.04
N ASP A 289 -75.91 -17.91 -11.80
CA ASP A 289 -77.07 -18.64 -11.32
C ASP A 289 -77.43 -19.66 -12.40
N TYR A 290 -76.96 -20.88 -12.26
CA TYR A 290 -77.47 -22.00 -13.03
C TYR A 290 -78.82 -22.39 -12.43
N ALA A 291 -79.90 -21.76 -12.90
CA ALA A 291 -81.22 -22.35 -12.80
C ALA A 291 -81.20 -23.61 -13.69
N VAL A 292 -81.08 -24.77 -13.05
CA VAL A 292 -81.27 -26.05 -13.72
C VAL A 292 -82.78 -26.23 -13.86
N GLU A 293 -83.34 -25.85 -15.00
CA GLU A 293 -84.67 -26.32 -15.38
C GLU A 293 -84.55 -27.79 -15.80
N ALA A 294 -85.09 -28.69 -14.99
CA ALA A 294 -85.32 -30.08 -15.37
C ALA A 294 -86.62 -30.13 -16.18
N GLU A 295 -86.54 -30.45 -17.47
CA GLU A 295 -87.71 -30.94 -18.20
C GLU A 295 -88.07 -32.33 -17.68
N VAL A 296 -89.32 -32.50 -17.27
CA VAL A 296 -89.93 -33.75 -16.78
C VAL A 296 -90.54 -34.52 -17.94
#